data_AF-A0A3Q2WLU7-F1
#
_entry.id   AF-A0A3Q2WLU7-F1
#
_cell.length_a   1.000
_cell.length_b   1.000
_cell.length_c   1.000
_cell.angle_alpha   90.00
_cell.angle_beta   90.00
_cell.angle_gamma   90.00
#
_symmetry.space_group_name_H-M   'P 1'
#
loop_
_entity.id
_entity.type
_entity.pdbx_description
1 polymer ?
#
loop_
_entity_poly.entity_id
_entity_poly.type
_entity_poly.pdbx_seq_one_letter_code
_entity_poly.pdbx_strand_id
1 'polypeptide(L)'
;LPAGPPPGAVATPPPPHLGQMRTKREAAISQSESEPEVEGVMSVLNGALAACRRAQVCNEVAKRLHLMEDSWRSGRLSLPVRRRMDTLSAELQKGRWDAADDIHRSLMVDHVTEVSQWMVGVKRLIAETRNLTPCHGFSSPVKPGFRMSVWS
;
A
#
# COMPACT_ATOMS: atom_id res chain seq x y z
N LEU A 1 -35.15 72.92 18.95
CA LEU A 1 -35.31 71.79 19.90
C LEU A 1 -36.81 71.64 20.17
N PRO A 2 -37.45 70.46 20.20
CA PRO A 2 -36.94 69.09 20.02
C PRO A 2 -37.52 68.34 18.79
N ALA A 3 -36.73 67.38 18.30
CA ALA A 3 -37.11 66.26 17.43
C ALA A 3 -37.56 65.08 18.31
N GLY A 4 -38.37 64.11 17.89
CA GLY A 4 -38.99 63.85 16.60
C GLY A 4 -39.92 62.62 16.72
N PRO A 5 -40.78 62.37 15.72
CA PRO A 5 -41.94 61.48 15.77
C PRO A 5 -41.73 60.22 14.88
N PRO A 6 -42.78 59.53 14.36
CA PRO A 6 -43.74 58.61 14.98
C PRO A 6 -43.65 57.18 14.33
N PRO A 7 -44.53 56.20 14.62
CA PRO A 7 -44.40 54.83 14.13
C PRO A 7 -45.07 54.63 12.75
N GLY A 8 -44.43 53.88 11.86
CA GLY A 8 -45.05 53.48 10.59
C GLY A 8 -44.08 52.75 9.64
N ALA A 9 -44.47 51.54 9.28
CA ALA A 9 -44.18 50.76 8.06
C ALA A 9 -42.94 51.09 7.21
N VAL A 10 -42.10 50.08 6.89
CA VAL A 10 -41.93 49.52 5.52
C VAL A 10 -41.01 48.29 5.52
N ALA A 11 -41.25 47.40 4.55
CA ALA A 11 -40.73 46.04 4.35
C ALA A 11 -39.49 45.97 3.43
N THR A 12 -38.67 44.89 3.51
CA THR A 12 -37.81 44.32 2.41
C THR A 12 -37.23 42.91 2.80
N PRO A 13 -36.68 42.04 1.90
CA PRO A 13 -37.31 40.77 1.42
C PRO A 13 -36.36 39.49 1.45
N PRO A 14 -36.40 38.42 0.56
CA PRO A 14 -36.45 36.97 0.94
C PRO A 14 -35.30 36.04 0.36
N PRO A 15 -35.53 34.75 -0.06
CA PRO A 15 -35.04 33.39 0.37
C PRO A 15 -33.79 32.85 -0.42
N PRO A 16 -33.35 31.54 -0.52
CA PRO A 16 -33.80 30.22 -0.01
C PRO A 16 -32.68 29.33 0.61
N HIS A 17 -33.03 28.25 1.32
CA HIS A 17 -32.18 27.04 1.31
C HIS A 17 -33.05 25.78 1.27
N LEU A 18 -33.45 25.44 0.04
CA LEU A 18 -33.54 24.05 -0.38
C LEU A 18 -32.15 23.42 -0.16
N GLY A 19 -32.04 22.62 0.89
CA GLY A 19 -30.74 22.11 1.35
C GLY A 19 -30.86 20.81 2.11
N GLN A 20 -31.41 19.80 1.44
CA GLN A 20 -31.02 18.40 1.61
C GLN A 20 -31.47 17.71 2.92
N MET A 21 -32.47 16.84 2.74
CA MET A 21 -32.39 15.48 3.27
C MET A 21 -30.97 14.93 3.05
N ARG A 22 -30.14 15.06 4.07
CA ARG A 22 -29.07 14.10 4.35
C ARG A 22 -28.90 14.14 5.86
N THR A 23 -29.78 13.44 6.57
CA THR A 23 -29.37 12.74 7.79
C THR A 23 -28.23 11.85 7.33
N LYS A 24 -27.04 12.44 7.35
CA LYS A 24 -25.76 11.76 7.33
C LYS A 24 -25.90 10.86 8.55
N ARG A 25 -26.32 9.61 8.31
CA ARG A 25 -25.88 8.51 9.14
C ARG A 25 -24.37 8.56 9.03
N GLU A 26 -23.76 9.43 9.82
CA GLU A 26 -22.44 9.25 10.39
C GLU A 26 -22.61 8.06 11.33
N ALA A 27 -22.92 6.89 10.75
CA ALA A 27 -22.31 5.69 11.25
C ALA A 27 -20.84 6.02 11.12
N ALA A 28 -20.26 6.30 12.28
CA ALA A 28 -18.84 6.31 12.52
C ALA A 28 -18.18 5.37 11.52
N ILE A 29 -17.62 5.93 10.45
CA ILE A 29 -16.44 5.33 9.88
C ILE A 29 -15.44 5.61 10.99
N SER A 30 -15.46 4.73 12.00
CA SER A 30 -14.26 4.31 12.66
C SER A 30 -13.34 3.97 11.51
N GLN A 31 -12.59 4.96 11.04
CA GLN A 31 -11.26 4.75 10.54
C GLN A 31 -10.50 4.27 11.76
N SER A 32 -10.86 3.05 12.19
CA SER A 32 -9.95 2.17 12.84
C SER A 32 -8.86 2.12 11.80
N GLU A 33 -7.78 2.85 12.09
CA GLU A 33 -6.49 2.60 11.52
C GLU A 33 -6.15 1.15 11.86
N SER A 34 -6.86 0.21 11.22
CA SER A 34 -6.75 -1.21 11.50
C SER A 34 -5.32 -1.54 11.21
N GLU A 35 -4.60 -1.90 12.28
CA GLU A 35 -3.25 -2.40 12.12
C GLU A 35 -3.32 -3.54 11.11
N PRO A 36 -2.47 -3.52 10.07
CA PRO A 36 -2.46 -4.61 9.11
C PRO A 36 -2.16 -5.91 9.85
N GLU A 37 -2.93 -6.94 9.54
CA GLU A 37 -2.77 -8.24 10.18
C GLU A 37 -1.63 -9.00 9.52
N VAL A 38 -0.71 -9.51 10.34
CA VAL A 38 0.45 -10.26 9.86
C VAL A 38 0.05 -11.46 8.99
N GLU A 39 -1.06 -12.13 9.34
CA GLU A 39 -1.56 -13.29 8.58
C GLU A 39 -1.99 -12.91 7.16
N GLY A 40 -2.66 -11.78 6.99
CA GLY A 40 -3.04 -11.28 5.66
C GLY A 40 -1.81 -11.06 4.78
N VAL A 41 -0.83 -10.32 5.28
CA VAL A 41 0.42 -10.01 4.56
C VAL A 41 1.22 -11.29 4.26
N MET A 42 1.34 -12.20 5.23
CA MET A 42 2.04 -13.47 5.05
C MET A 42 1.36 -14.37 4.04
N SER A 43 0.03 -14.44 4.06
CA SER A 43 -0.74 -15.24 3.10
C SER A 43 -0.45 -14.78 1.67
N VAL A 44 -0.42 -13.47 1.44
CA VAL A 44 -0.06 -12.88 0.15
C VAL A 44 1.36 -13.25 -0.27
N LEU A 45 2.34 -13.05 0.62
CA LEU A 45 3.75 -13.29 0.32
C LEU A 45 4.05 -14.77 0.09
N ASN A 46 3.43 -15.66 0.86
CA ASN A 46 3.53 -17.11 0.67
C ASN A 46 2.83 -17.55 -0.63
N GLY A 47 1.72 -16.93 -1.01
CA GLY A 47 1.09 -17.16 -2.32
C GLY A 47 2.02 -16.79 -3.48
N ALA A 48 2.66 -15.62 -3.39
CA ALA A 48 3.66 -15.18 -4.37
C ALA A 48 4.89 -16.12 -4.39
N LEU A 49 5.28 -16.64 -3.23
CA LEU A 49 6.37 -17.61 -3.10
C LEU A 49 6.02 -18.97 -3.74
N ALA A 50 4.79 -19.45 -3.55
CA ALA A 50 4.32 -20.70 -4.13
C ALA A 50 4.25 -20.64 -5.66
N ALA A 51 4.00 -19.46 -6.23
CA ALA A 51 4.07 -19.25 -7.67
C ALA A 51 5.50 -19.41 -8.23
N CYS A 52 6.54 -19.31 -7.38
CA CYS A 52 7.92 -19.41 -7.81
C CYS A 52 8.35 -20.84 -8.14
N ARG A 53 8.91 -21.00 -9.35
CA ARG A 53 9.40 -22.28 -9.89
C ARG A 53 10.77 -22.69 -9.36
N ARG A 54 11.53 -21.78 -8.74
CA ARG A 54 12.91 -22.03 -8.29
C ARG A 54 12.95 -22.42 -6.82
N ALA A 55 12.84 -23.73 -6.53
CA ALA A 55 12.79 -24.27 -5.17
C ALA A 55 13.88 -23.73 -4.21
N GLN A 56 15.12 -23.56 -4.68
CA GLN A 56 16.20 -22.99 -3.86
C GLN A 56 15.93 -21.52 -3.46
N VAL A 57 15.44 -20.71 -4.40
CA VAL A 57 15.10 -19.30 -4.13
C VAL A 57 13.86 -19.26 -3.23
N CYS A 58 12.86 -20.11 -3.48
CA CYS A 58 11.68 -20.20 -2.63
C CYS A 58 12.05 -20.52 -1.18
N ASN A 59 12.94 -21.49 -0.96
CA ASN A 59 13.33 -21.89 0.39
C ASN A 59 14.08 -20.78 1.12
N GLU A 60 14.99 -20.08 0.45
CA GLU A 60 15.71 -18.95 1.06
C GLU A 60 14.78 -17.77 1.36
N VAL A 61 13.84 -17.46 0.46
CA VAL A 61 12.83 -16.42 0.70
C VAL A 61 11.87 -16.82 1.81
N ALA A 62 11.43 -18.08 1.87
CA ALA A 62 10.57 -18.61 2.94
C ALA A 62 11.18 -18.37 4.33
N LYS A 63 12.46 -18.72 4.50
CA LYS A 63 13.18 -18.48 5.76
C LYS A 63 13.19 -17.00 6.13
N ARG A 64 13.40 -16.10 5.16
CA ARG A 64 13.42 -14.65 5.40
C ARG A 64 12.02 -14.12 5.74
N LEU A 65 10.97 -14.62 5.09
CA LEU A 65 9.59 -14.28 5.44
C LEU A 65 9.24 -14.73 6.86
N HIS A 66 9.73 -15.90 7.29
CA HIS A 66 9.55 -16.34 8.67
C HIS A 66 10.24 -15.43 9.69
N LEU A 67 11.45 -14.93 9.38
CA LEU A 67 12.12 -13.93 10.22
C LEU A 67 11.35 -12.61 10.31
N MET A 68 10.71 -12.21 9.20
CA MET A 68 9.81 -11.05 9.20
C MET A 68 8.59 -11.31 10.09
N GLU A 69 8.00 -12.51 10.03
CA GLU A 69 6.86 -12.91 10.86
C GLU A 69 7.19 -12.84 12.34
N ASP A 70 8.33 -13.43 12.70
CA ASP A 70 8.85 -13.43 14.06
C ASP A 70 9.08 -11.99 14.56
N SER A 71 9.69 -11.15 13.73
CA SER A 71 9.90 -9.73 14.07
C SER A 71 8.58 -8.97 14.24
N TRP A 72 7.53 -9.37 13.51
CA TRP A 72 6.21 -8.75 13.60
C TRP A 72 5.51 -9.15 14.89
N ARG A 73 5.44 -10.47 15.15
CA ARG A 73 4.81 -11.03 16.35
C ARG A 73 5.54 -10.67 17.63
N SER A 74 6.87 -10.54 17.57
CA SER A 74 7.70 -10.07 18.67
C SER A 74 7.56 -8.56 18.94
N GLY A 75 6.80 -7.83 18.12
CA GLY A 75 6.62 -6.38 18.27
C GLY A 75 7.84 -5.55 17.88
N ARG A 76 8.85 -6.15 17.23
CA ARG A 76 10.09 -5.48 16.80
C ARG A 76 9.91 -4.67 15.51
N LEU A 77 8.81 -4.88 14.79
CA LEU A 77 8.44 -4.10 13.61
C LEU A 77 7.53 -2.94 14.00
N SER A 78 7.95 -1.73 13.65
CA SER A 78 7.18 -0.50 13.82
C SER A 78 5.93 -0.48 12.93
N LEU A 79 4.87 0.16 13.40
CA LEU A 79 3.61 0.35 12.65
C LEU A 79 3.81 0.87 11.20
N PRO A 80 4.65 1.88 10.92
CA PRO A 80 4.91 2.32 9.54
C PRO A 80 5.49 1.21 8.65
N VAL A 81 6.34 0.35 9.20
CA VAL A 81 6.91 -0.79 8.45
C VAL A 81 5.82 -1.81 8.13
N ARG A 82 4.96 -2.12 9.10
CA ARG A 82 3.83 -3.03 8.94
C ARG A 82 2.88 -2.56 7.82
N ARG A 83 2.50 -1.28 7.82
CA ARG A 83 1.63 -0.69 6.77
C ARG A 83 2.28 -0.70 5.39
N ARG A 84 3.58 -0.40 5.33
CA ARG A 84 4.32 -0.46 4.07
C ARG A 84 4.43 -1.89 3.55
N MET A 85 4.62 -2.88 4.43
CA MET A 85 4.62 -4.29 4.02
C MET A 85 3.26 -4.77 3.53
N ASP A 86 2.18 -4.35 4.17
CA ASP A 86 0.83 -4.58 3.67
C ASP A 86 0.65 -4.02 2.25
N THR A 87 1.02 -2.75 2.06
CA THR A 87 0.97 -2.09 0.74
C THR A 87 1.84 -2.82 -0.28
N LEU A 88 3.08 -3.19 0.09
CA LEU A 88 4.00 -3.92 -0.78
C LEU A 88 3.39 -5.26 -1.21
N SER A 89 2.77 -5.99 -0.29
CA SER A 89 2.11 -7.26 -0.57
C SER A 89 0.93 -7.08 -1.53
N ALA A 90 0.12 -6.03 -1.35
CA ALA A 90 -0.97 -5.71 -2.27
C ALA A 90 -0.46 -5.35 -3.68
N GLU A 91 0.64 -4.60 -3.79
CA GLU A 91 1.26 -4.28 -5.08
C GLU A 91 1.86 -5.51 -5.75
N LEU A 92 2.44 -6.46 -4.97
CA LEU A 92 2.88 -7.75 -5.49
C LEU A 92 1.70 -8.54 -6.10
N GLN A 93 0.53 -8.59 -5.45
CA GLN A 93 -0.63 -9.28 -6.05
C GLN A 93 -1.11 -8.65 -7.35
N LYS A 94 -1.07 -7.32 -7.44
CA LYS A 94 -1.45 -6.57 -8.64
C LYS A 94 -0.42 -6.68 -9.77
N GLY A 95 0.72 -7.33 -9.54
CA GLY A 95 1.83 -7.40 -10.49
C GLY A 95 2.58 -6.07 -10.68
N ARG A 96 2.43 -5.12 -9.74
CA ARG A 96 3.06 -3.79 -9.79
C ARG A 96 4.43 -3.85 -9.13
N TRP A 97 5.36 -4.57 -9.76
CA TRP A 97 6.70 -4.83 -9.21
C TRP A 97 7.51 -3.55 -8.98
N ASP A 98 7.37 -2.54 -9.84
CA ASP A 98 8.05 -1.24 -9.67
C ASP A 98 7.56 -0.49 -8.42
N ALA A 99 6.25 -0.55 -8.13
CA ALA A 99 5.70 0.06 -6.92
C ALA A 99 6.15 -0.68 -5.65
N ALA A 100 6.21 -2.02 -5.70
CA ALA A 100 6.76 -2.83 -4.62
C ALA A 100 8.25 -2.52 -4.37
N ASP A 101 9.04 -2.31 -5.43
CA ASP A 101 10.46 -1.95 -5.32
C ASP A 101 10.66 -0.54 -4.73
N ASP A 102 9.79 0.41 -5.08
CA ASP A 102 9.81 1.77 -4.50
C ASP A 102 9.55 1.74 -2.98
N ILE A 103 8.55 0.96 -2.55
CA ILE A 103 8.28 0.74 -1.12
C ILE A 103 9.47 0.07 -0.43
N HIS A 104 10.09 -0.92 -1.06
CA HIS A 104 11.33 -1.54 -0.57
C HIS A 104 12.44 -0.49 -0.39
N ARG A 105 12.64 0.42 -1.35
CA ARG A 105 13.65 1.49 -1.24
C ARG A 105 13.33 2.44 -0.10
N SER A 106 12.08 2.88 0.03
CA SER A 106 11.64 3.72 1.15
C SER A 106 11.88 3.04 2.50
N LEU A 107 11.55 1.76 2.63
CA LEU A 107 11.82 0.98 3.85
C LEU A 107 13.32 0.88 4.15
N MET A 108 14.16 0.77 3.12
CA MET A 108 15.60 0.72 3.29
C MET A 108 16.24 2.06 3.63
N VAL A 109 15.55 3.17 3.39
CA VAL A 109 16.01 4.50 3.80
C VAL A 109 15.56 4.79 5.23
N ASP A 110 14.29 4.54 5.53
CA ASP A 110 13.69 4.98 6.79
C ASP A 110 13.86 3.97 7.94
N HIS A 111 13.87 2.66 7.64
CA HIS A 111 13.79 1.58 8.64
C HIS A 111 14.77 0.42 8.38
N VAL A 112 15.96 0.71 7.84
CA VAL A 112 16.98 -0.31 7.49
C VAL A 112 17.30 -1.26 8.65
N THR A 113 17.36 -0.76 9.87
CA THR A 113 17.70 -1.55 11.07
C THR A 113 16.66 -2.63 11.37
N GLU A 114 15.39 -2.38 11.06
CA GLU A 114 14.28 -3.30 11.30
C GLU A 114 14.11 -4.30 10.13
N VAL A 115 14.34 -3.84 8.89
CA VAL A 115 14.00 -4.62 7.71
C VAL A 115 15.16 -5.36 7.06
N SER A 116 16.41 -4.89 7.23
CA SER A 116 17.60 -5.43 6.53
C SER A 116 17.78 -6.94 6.68
N GLN A 117 17.44 -7.50 7.84
CA GLN A 117 17.59 -8.92 8.14
C GLN A 117 16.76 -9.82 7.21
N TRP A 118 15.58 -9.39 6.78
CA TRP A 118 14.66 -10.20 5.96
C TRP A 118 14.37 -9.59 4.58
N MET A 119 14.59 -8.29 4.40
CA MET A 119 14.27 -7.55 3.18
C MET A 119 14.99 -8.07 1.93
N VAL A 120 16.20 -8.64 2.08
CA VAL A 120 16.89 -9.33 0.98
C VAL A 120 16.08 -10.48 0.39
N GLY A 121 15.27 -11.17 1.21
CA GLY A 121 14.33 -12.20 0.75
C GLY A 121 13.18 -11.58 -0.04
N VAL A 122 12.62 -10.47 0.44
CA VAL A 122 11.53 -9.75 -0.23
C VAL A 122 11.98 -9.16 -1.57
N LYS A 123 13.17 -8.54 -1.64
CA LYS A 123 13.77 -8.08 -2.90
C LYS A 123 13.91 -9.22 -3.92
N ARG A 124 14.36 -10.40 -3.46
CA ARG A 124 14.45 -11.59 -4.31
C ARG A 124 13.07 -12.06 -4.76
N LEU A 125 12.08 -12.04 -3.88
CA LEU A 125 10.70 -12.37 -4.21
C LEU A 125 10.15 -11.45 -5.32
N ILE A 126 10.36 -10.13 -5.22
CA ILE A 126 9.96 -9.16 -6.26
C ILE A 126 10.64 -9.48 -7.60
N ALA A 127 11.94 -9.75 -7.59
CA ALA A 127 12.68 -10.07 -8.81
C ALA A 127 12.22 -11.40 -9.45
N GLU A 128 11.90 -12.38 -8.62
CA GLU A 128 11.48 -13.70 -9.06
C GLU A 128 10.04 -13.67 -9.58
N THR A 129 9.10 -13.02 -8.86
CA THR A 129 7.73 -12.79 -9.34
C THR A 129 7.67 -12.05 -10.67
N ARG A 130 8.56 -11.08 -10.88
CA ARG A 130 8.75 -10.44 -12.20
C ARG A 130 9.23 -11.40 -13.28
N ASN A 131 10.09 -12.36 -12.96
CA ASN A 131 10.54 -13.40 -13.91
C ASN A 131 9.46 -14.48 -14.14
N LEU A 132 8.57 -14.72 -13.17
CA LEU A 132 7.45 -15.66 -13.27
C LEU A 132 6.29 -15.15 -14.12
N THR A 133 6.30 -13.86 -14.49
CA THR A 133 5.52 -13.32 -15.59
C THR A 133 6.29 -13.40 -16.93
N PRO A 134 6.48 -14.57 -17.57
CA PRO A 134 6.70 -14.60 -19.00
C PRO A 134 5.32 -14.35 -19.65
N CYS A 135 5.17 -13.17 -20.24
CA CYS A 135 4.16 -12.86 -21.26
C CYS A 135 2.85 -13.67 -21.20
N HIS A 136 1.87 -13.24 -20.39
CA HIS A 136 0.47 -13.45 -20.77
C HIS A 136 -0.12 -12.13 -21.25
N GLY A 137 0.23 -11.85 -22.49
CA GLY A 137 -0.17 -10.68 -23.26
C GLY A 137 0.37 -10.85 -24.67
N PHE A 138 -0.07 -11.90 -25.36
CA PHE A 138 -0.01 -11.87 -26.82
C PHE A 138 -0.87 -10.71 -27.29
N SER A 139 -0.23 -9.57 -27.58
CA SER A 139 -0.60 -8.72 -28.71
C SER A 139 0.64 -8.00 -29.25
N SER A 140 1.31 -8.75 -30.12
CA SER A 140 2.10 -8.35 -31.29
C SER A 140 3.54 -7.81 -31.17
N PRO A 141 4.36 -8.06 -32.22
CA PRO A 141 5.82 -8.06 -32.16
C PRO A 141 6.42 -6.80 -32.80
N VAL A 142 7.47 -6.24 -32.18
CA VAL A 142 8.65 -5.53 -32.73
C VAL A 142 9.30 -4.80 -31.53
N LYS A 143 10.60 -4.84 -31.20
CA LYS A 143 11.87 -5.10 -31.89
C LYS A 143 12.90 -5.69 -30.90
N PRO A 144 13.98 -6.33 -31.39
CA PRO A 144 15.14 -6.68 -30.55
C PRO A 144 15.94 -5.40 -30.23
N GLY A 145 16.33 -5.24 -28.98
CA GLY A 145 17.03 -4.03 -28.53
C GLY A 145 17.66 -4.23 -27.16
N PHE A 146 18.74 -5.00 -27.15
CA PHE A 146 19.97 -4.77 -26.38
C PHE A 146 19.82 -3.95 -25.08
N ARG A 147 19.99 -4.59 -23.92
CA ARG A 147 20.66 -3.96 -22.78
C ARG A 147 21.28 -5.02 -21.88
N MET A 148 22.54 -5.32 -22.20
CA MET A 148 23.57 -5.56 -21.21
C MET A 148 23.44 -4.51 -20.09
N SER A 149 23.28 -4.95 -18.85
CA SER A 149 23.49 -4.10 -17.69
C SER A 149 24.41 -4.89 -16.77
N VAL A 150 25.69 -4.60 -16.96
CA VAL A 150 26.78 -4.89 -16.05
C VAL A 150 26.37 -4.36 -14.68
N TRP A 151 26.36 -5.22 -13.68
CA TRP A 151 26.32 -4.79 -12.28
C TRP A 151 27.75 -4.37 -11.91
N SER A 152 27.92 -3.08 -11.62
CA SER A 152 29.09 -2.51 -10.94
C SER A 152 28.83 -2.48 -9.43
#